data_AF-A0A3D1P6P5-F1
#
_entry.id   AF-A0A3D1P6P5-F1
#
_cell.length_a   1.000
_cell.length_b   1.000
_cell.length_c   1.000
_cell.angle_alpha   90.00
_cell.angle_beta   90.00
_cell.angle_gamma   90.00
#
_symmetry.space_group_name_H-M   'P 1'
#
loop_
_entity.id
_entity.type
_entity.pdbx_description
1 polymer ?
#
loop_
_entity_poly.entity_id
_entity_poly.type
_entity_poly.pdbx_seq_one_letter_code
_entity_poly.pdbx_strand_id
1 'polypeptide(L)' 'MCWAKDATFELMDAILLARNAYSLADLSMCPVFRRQWSSIYEAIQDTRPQRNKLMRLYSEKIPPVNYPLMPVE' A
#
# COMPACT_ATOMS: atom_id res chain seq x y z
N MET A 1 16.96 -14.02 2.93
CA MET A 1 17.07 -12.96 1.91
C MET A 1 16.22 -11.76 2.32
N CYS A 2 16.81 -10.57 2.37
CA CYS A 2 16.17 -9.32 2.84
C CYS A 2 15.27 -8.67 1.79
N TRP A 3 15.31 -9.14 0.54
CA TRP A 3 14.79 -8.43 -0.63
C TRP A 3 13.27 -8.32 -0.72
N ALA A 4 12.51 -9.28 -0.18
CA ALA A 4 11.04 -9.24 -0.21
C ALA A 4 10.46 -8.12 0.66
N LYS A 5 11.13 -7.77 1.77
CA LYS A 5 10.68 -6.70 2.66
C LYS A 5 10.84 -5.34 2.00
N ASP A 6 11.96 -5.09 1.33
CA ASP A 6 12.20 -3.83 0.62
C ASP A 6 11.19 -3.64 -0.52
N ALA A 7 10.86 -4.71 -1.24
CA ALA A 7 9.86 -4.68 -2.30
C ALA A 7 8.45 -4.31 -1.80
N THR A 8 8.08 -4.64 -0.56
CA THR A 8 6.80 -4.19 0.00
C THR A 8 6.75 -2.69 0.30
N PHE A 9 7.87 -2.08 0.67
CA PHE A 9 7.94 -0.63 0.85
C PHE A 9 7.87 0.09 -0.50
N GLU A 10 8.60 -0.40 -1.51
CA GLU A 10 8.53 0.15 -2.88
C GLU A 10 7.10 0.03 -3.45
N LEU A 11 6.40 -1.08 -3.18
CA LEU A 11 5.01 -1.27 -3.60
C LEU A 11 4.05 -0.27 -2.90
N MET A 12 4.25 -0.03 -1.60
CA MET A 12 3.42 0.94 -0.86
C MET A 12 3.61 2.36 -1.41
N ASP A 13 4.85 2.74 -1.71
CA ASP A 13 5.14 4.05 -2.30
C ASP A 13 4.50 4.20 -3.69
N ALA A 14 4.58 3.16 -4.53
CA ALA A 14 3.89 3.12 -5.82
C ALA A 14 2.37 3.28 -5.67
N ILE A 15 1.74 2.67 -4.65
CA ILE A 15 0.30 2.82 -4.39
C ILE A 15 -0.05 4.24 -3.94
N LEU A 16 0.77 4.85 -3.07
CA LEU A 16 0.54 6.22 -2.58
C LEU A 16 0.66 7.26 -3.70
N LEU A 17 1.54 7.02 -4.67
CA LEU A 17 1.75 7.91 -5.82
C LEU A 17 0.81 7.60 -6.99
N ALA A 18 0.28 6.39 -7.08
CA ALA A 18 -0.66 6.01 -8.12
C ALA A 18 -1.99 6.74 -7.93
N ARG A 19 -2.30 7.66 -8.85
CA ARG A 19 -3.61 8.32 -8.90
C ARG A 19 -4.76 7.31 -9.07
N ASN A 20 -4.50 6.23 -9.79
CA ASN A 20 -5.42 5.11 -9.93
C ASN A 20 -4.62 3.83 -10.20
N ALA A 21 -4.90 2.76 -9.46
CA ALA A 21 -4.23 1.48 -9.60
C ALA A 21 -5.30 0.42 -9.91
N TYR A 22 -5.43 0.04 -11.18
CA TYR A 22 -6.40 -0.96 -11.62
C TYR A 22 -5.86 -2.38 -11.50
N SER A 23 -4.53 -2.53 -11.53
CA SER A 23 -3.87 -3.82 -11.38
C SER A 23 -2.52 -3.70 -10.66
N LEU A 24 -2.04 -4.82 -10.10
CA LEU A 24 -0.68 -4.92 -9.58
C LEU A 24 0.36 -4.70 -10.68
N ALA A 25 0.01 -5.00 -11.93
CA ALA A 25 0.88 -4.77 -13.06
C ALA A 25 1.12 -3.27 -13.31
N ASP A 26 0.08 -2.45 -13.18
CA ASP A 26 0.20 -1.01 -13.36
C ASP A 26 1.13 -0.39 -12.31
N LEU A 27 1.10 -0.92 -11.09
CA LEU A 27 1.98 -0.48 -9.99
C LEU A 27 3.46 -0.78 -10.27
N SER A 28 3.76 -1.86 -10.98
CA SER A 28 5.14 -2.16 -11.39
C SER A 28 5.71 -1.20 -12.42
N MET A 29 4.83 -0.52 -13.17
CA MET A 29 5.22 0.46 -14.17
C MET A 29 5.41 1.85 -13.56
N CYS A 30 5.11 2.02 -12.27
CA CYS A 30 5.33 3.28 -11.58
C CYS A 30 6.84 3.56 -11.52
N PRO A 31 7.31 4.78 -11.84
CA PRO A 31 8.74 5.10 -11.92
C PRO A 31 9.48 4.97 -10.57
N VAL A 32 8.74 4.94 -9.47
CA VAL A 32 9.30 4.68 -8.13
C VAL A 32 9.59 3.20 -7.88
N PHE A 33 8.97 2.31 -8.64
CA PHE A 33 9.21 0.88 -8.55
C PHE A 33 10.44 0.53 -9.40
N ARG A 34 11.57 0.26 -8.73
CA ARG A 34 12.87 0.06 -9.39
C ARG A 34 13.10 -1.39 -9.85
N ARG A 35 12.17 -2.30 -9.52
CA ARG A 35 12.32 -3.74 -9.70
C ARG A 35 11.50 -4.28 -10.86
N GLN A 36 11.80 -5.51 -11.25
CA GLN A 36 11.03 -6.22 -12.28
C GLN A 36 9.64 -6.61 -11.78
N TRP A 37 8.70 -6.70 -12.72
CA TRP A 37 7.28 -7.02 -12.50
C TRP A 37 7.03 -8.23 -11.58
N SER A 38 7.84 -9.29 -11.72
CA SER A 38 7.74 -10.53 -10.94
C SER A 38 7.97 -10.32 -9.43
N SER A 39 8.80 -9.35 -9.06
CA SER A 39 9.14 -9.09 -7.66
C SER A 39 7.96 -8.59 -6.82
N ILE A 40 6.92 -8.01 -7.43
CA ILE A 40 5.71 -7.60 -6.70
C ILE A 40 4.94 -8.81 -6.17
N TYR A 41 4.76 -9.82 -7.02
CA TYR A 41 4.05 -11.04 -6.65
C TYR A 41 4.83 -11.80 -5.58
N GLU A 42 6.15 -11.89 -5.71
CA GLU A 42 7.04 -12.46 -4.69
C GLU A 42 6.93 -11.70 -3.37
N ALA A 43 6.94 -10.36 -3.40
CA ALA A 43 6.83 -9.53 -2.20
C ALA A 43 5.53 -9.79 -1.44
N ILE A 44 4.40 -9.85 -2.15
CA ILE A 44 3.08 -10.13 -1.54
C ILE A 44 3.04 -11.56 -0.99
N GLN A 45 3.55 -12.53 -1.75
CA GLN A 45 3.54 -13.94 -1.37
C GLN A 45 4.43 -14.23 -0.15
N ASP A 46 5.57 -13.54 -0.05
CA ASP A 46 6.55 -13.71 1.03
C ASP A 46 6.13 -12.97 2.30
N THR A 47 5.58 -11.76 2.18
CA THR A 47 5.22 -10.97 3.36
C THR A 47 3.85 -11.31 3.94
N ARG A 48 2.93 -11.87 3.13
CA ARG A 48 1.57 -12.29 3.53
C ARG A 48 0.93 -11.31 4.53
N PRO A 49 0.69 -10.05 4.12
CA PRO A 49 0.26 -9.00 5.03
C PRO A 49 -1.01 -9.41 5.78
N GLN A 50 -0.94 -9.37 7.12
CA GLN A 50 -2.08 -9.72 7.97
C GLN A 50 -3.09 -8.56 8.01
N ARG A 51 -4.08 -8.62 7.12
CA ARG A 51 -5.12 -7.60 6.93
C ARG A 51 -5.69 -7.06 8.25
N ASN A 52 -6.09 -7.94 9.17
CA ASN A 52 -6.74 -7.51 10.42
C ASN A 52 -5.79 -6.72 11.34
N LYS A 53 -4.51 -7.09 11.39
CA LYS A 53 -3.51 -6.36 12.17
C LYS A 53 -3.22 -5.00 11.54
N LEU A 54 -3.10 -4.95 10.22
CA LEU A 54 -2.89 -3.70 9.49
C LEU A 54 -4.07 -2.75 9.64
N MET A 55 -5.30 -3.24 9.50
CA MET A 55 -6.51 -2.43 9.73
C MET A 55 -6.53 -1.80 11.12
N ARG A 56 -6.21 -2.58 12.15
CA ARG A 56 -6.11 -2.07 13.52
C ARG A 56 -5.04 -0.99 13.65
N LEU A 57 -3.84 -1.24 13.11
CA LEU A 57 -2.74 -0.27 13.13
C LEU A 57 -3.11 1.03 12.40
N TYR A 58 -3.81 0.95 11.26
CA TYR A 58 -4.27 2.13 10.54
C TYR A 58 -5.27 2.92 11.38
N SER A 59 -6.26 2.26 12.00
CA SER A 59 -7.20 2.95 12.90
C SER A 59 -6.51 3.61 14.10
N GLU A 60 -5.44 3.02 14.62
CA GLU A 60 -4.66 3.60 15.72
C GLU A 60 -3.79 4.79 15.29
N LYS A 61 -3.42 4.87 14.00
CA LYS A 61 -2.52 5.92 13.46
C LYS A 61 -3.25 7.05 12.73
N ILE A 62 -4.47 6.81 12.25
CA ILE A 62 -5.31 7.85 11.64
C ILE A 62 -5.81 8.76 12.77
N PRO A 63 -5.52 10.08 12.73
CA PRO A 63 -6.03 10.99 13.74
C PRO A 63 -7.56 10.99 13.72
N PRO A 64 -8.24 11.09 14.89
CA PRO A 64 -9.68 11.19 14.93
C PRO A 64 -10.10 12.44 14.16
N VAL A 65 -10.80 12.20 13.07
CA VAL A 65 -11.34 13.25 12.22
C VAL A 65 -12.53 13.87 12.96
N ASN A 66 -12.31 15.02 13.59
CA ASN A 66 -13.36 15.86 14.13
C ASN A 66 -13.84 16.81 13.02
N TYR A 67 -14.47 16.27 11.97
CA TYR A 67 -15.28 17.15 11.13
C TYR A 67 -16.53 17.48 11.94
N PRO A 68 -16.85 18.75 12.19
CA PRO A 68 -18.21 19.09 12.57
C PRO A 68 -19.09 18.53 11.45
N LEU A 69 -19.95 17.56 11.78
CA LEU A 69 -20.96 17.08 10.87
C LEU A 69 -21.78 18.32 10.50
N MET A 70 -21.52 18.88 9.32
CA MET A 70 -22.37 19.96 8.81
C MET A 70 -23.77 19.35 8.73
N PRO A 71 -24.77 19.97 9.38
CA PRO A 71 -26.14 19.54 9.21
C PRO A 71 -26.40 19.49 7.71
N VAL A 72 -26.81 18.32 7.22
CA VAL A 72 -27.39 18.24 5.89
C VAL A 72 -28.72 18.96 6.03
N GLU A 73 -28.81 20.18 5.48
CA GLU A 73 -30.07 20.91 5.32
C GLU A 73 -31.02 20.17 4.36
#